data_AF-A0A3G9FTT1-F1
#
_entry.id   AF-A0A3G9FTT1-F1
#
_cell.length_a   1.000
_cell.length_b   1.000
_cell.length_c   1.000
_cell.angle_alpha   90.00
_cell.angle_beta   90.00
_cell.angle_gamma   90.00
#
_symmetry.space_group_name_H-M   'P 1'
#
loop_
_entity.id
_entity.type
_entity.pdbx_description
1 polymer ?
#
loop_
_entity_poly.entity_id
_entity_poly.type
_entity_poly.pdbx_seq_one_letter_code
_entity_poly.pdbx_strand_id
1 'polypeptide(L)'
;MNKSSSAQIQYIIKILTCTIIISIISIIFDKDKTSNFFLWATLTSFFTLQADQNIKVNFNQITGNIIGSIVGILIWFLIFSASHYVAYINLEYWFLILGIFLTTLICIIVRHTEYCGIALASFLIVTIYDVAHQTIEGALFRIVFCAAGCFIAYLVDIVVRRWMYK
;
A
#
# COMPACT_ATOMS: atom_id res chain seq x y z
N MET A 1 -5.40 30.63 -16.44
CA MET A 1 -6.06 29.36 -16.06
C MET A 1 -6.54 29.47 -14.62
N ASN A 2 -7.76 29.04 -14.28
CA ASN A 2 -8.24 29.12 -12.91
C ASN A 2 -7.37 28.23 -11.99
N LYS A 3 -7.05 28.68 -10.77
CA LYS A 3 -6.08 28.02 -9.87
C LYS A 3 -6.50 26.58 -9.55
N SER A 4 -7.81 26.35 -9.42
CA SER A 4 -8.42 25.03 -9.23
C SER A 4 -8.22 24.09 -10.44
N SER A 5 -8.41 24.59 -11.66
CA SER A 5 -8.20 23.79 -12.88
C SER A 5 -6.73 23.39 -13.07
N SER A 6 -5.79 24.25 -12.66
CA SER A 6 -4.35 23.92 -12.68
C SER A 6 -3.98 22.80 -11.72
N ALA A 7 -4.55 22.80 -10.52
CA ALA A 7 -4.35 21.74 -9.53
C ALA A 7 -4.86 20.38 -10.02
N GLN A 8 -6.05 20.37 -10.63
CA GLN A 8 -6.63 19.14 -11.19
C GLN A 8 -5.78 18.57 -12.33
N ILE A 9 -5.32 19.42 -13.25
CA ILE A 9 -4.44 19.00 -14.36
C ILE A 9 -3.12 18.44 -13.82
N GLN A 10 -2.50 19.10 -12.83
CA GLN A 10 -1.29 18.59 -12.18
C GLN A 10 -1.52 17.22 -11.56
N TYR A 11 -2.64 17.03 -10.87
CA TYR A 11 -2.97 15.76 -10.23
C TYR A 11 -3.14 14.63 -11.26
N ILE A 12 -3.86 14.89 -12.36
CA ILE A 12 -4.01 13.94 -13.47
C ILE A 12 -2.66 13.57 -14.07
N ILE A 13 -1.80 14.57 -14.35
CA ILE A 13 -0.46 14.34 -14.89
C ILE A 13 0.35 13.44 -13.94
N LYS A 14 0.35 13.72 -12.64
CA LYS A 14 1.08 12.92 -11.64
C LYS A 14 0.61 11.46 -11.64
N ILE A 15 -0.70 11.22 -11.67
CA ILE A 15 -1.26 9.85 -11.72
C ILE A 15 -0.79 9.14 -12.99
N LEU A 16 -0.96 9.76 -14.15
CA LEU A 16 -0.60 9.15 -15.44
C LEU A 16 0.91 8.87 -15.52
N THR A 17 1.75 9.80 -15.07
CA THR A 17 3.20 9.61 -15.02
C THR A 17 3.59 8.46 -14.09
N CYS A 18 3.00 8.35 -12.89
CA CYS A 18 3.25 7.22 -12.01
C CYS A 18 2.86 5.89 -12.67
N THR A 19 1.68 5.82 -13.28
CA THR A 19 1.20 4.62 -13.99
C THR A 19 2.15 4.21 -15.11
N ILE A 20 2.65 5.15 -15.91
CA ILE A 20 3.58 4.88 -17.00
C ILE A 20 4.91 4.35 -16.46
N ILE A 21 5.50 5.02 -15.46
CA ILE A 21 6.79 4.60 -14.87
C ILE A 21 6.66 3.20 -14.28
N ILE A 22 5.63 2.96 -13.47
CA ILE A 22 5.40 1.66 -12.83
C ILE A 22 5.13 0.59 -13.87
N SER A 23 4.36 0.87 -14.92
CA SER A 23 4.14 -0.05 -16.04
C SER A 23 5.46 -0.46 -16.71
N ILE A 24 6.33 0.50 -17.02
CA ILE A 24 7.63 0.23 -17.66
C ILE A 24 8.50 -0.64 -16.75
N ILE A 25 8.58 -0.31 -15.45
CA ILE A 25 9.34 -1.12 -14.49
C ILE A 25 8.76 -2.54 -14.39
N SER A 26 7.43 -2.67 -14.37
CA SER A 26 6.74 -3.97 -14.31
C SER A 26 7.05 -4.84 -15.54
N ILE A 27 7.06 -4.25 -16.75
CA ILE A 27 7.38 -4.97 -17.99
C ILE A 27 8.85 -5.45 -18.00
N ILE A 28 9.75 -4.70 -17.36
CA ILE A 28 11.18 -5.06 -17.30
C ILE A 28 11.44 -6.13 -16.24
N PHE A 29 10.87 -5.98 -15.03
CA PHE A 29 11.26 -6.73 -13.84
C PHE A 29 10.22 -7.74 -13.31
N ASP A 30 8.95 -7.63 -13.69
CA ASP A 30 7.84 -8.48 -13.22
C ASP A 30 7.06 -9.11 -14.39
N LYS A 31 7.79 -9.70 -15.35
CA LYS A 31 7.24 -10.23 -16.60
C LYS A 31 6.17 -11.30 -16.39
N ASP A 32 6.39 -12.16 -15.41
CA ASP A 32 5.49 -13.28 -15.09
C ASP A 32 4.35 -12.87 -14.15
N LYS A 33 4.33 -11.61 -13.70
CA LYS A 33 3.32 -11.01 -12.80
C LYS A 33 3.12 -11.74 -11.48
N THR A 34 4.04 -12.63 -11.12
CA THR A 34 3.98 -13.44 -9.91
C THR A 34 4.08 -12.59 -8.65
N SER A 35 4.83 -11.49 -8.73
CA SER A 35 5.06 -10.60 -7.59
C SER A 35 3.97 -9.53 -7.43
N ASN A 36 3.13 -9.32 -8.45
CA ASN A 36 2.10 -8.28 -8.49
C ASN A 36 2.65 -6.87 -8.25
N PHE A 37 3.89 -6.60 -8.70
CA PHE A 37 4.56 -5.31 -8.51
C PHE A 37 3.71 -4.15 -9.03
N PHE A 38 3.15 -4.29 -10.24
CA PHE A 38 2.29 -3.29 -10.84
C PHE A 38 1.14 -2.89 -9.92
N LEU A 39 0.42 -3.87 -9.37
CA LEU A 39 -0.74 -3.64 -8.51
C LEU A 39 -0.36 -2.88 -7.24
N TRP A 40 0.66 -3.36 -6.52
CA TRP A 40 1.03 -2.81 -5.22
C TRP A 40 1.67 -1.44 -5.32
N ALA A 41 2.57 -1.25 -6.30
CA ALA A 41 3.21 0.03 -6.52
C ALA A 41 2.19 1.08 -7.01
N THR A 42 1.27 0.74 -7.91
CA THR A 42 0.27 1.70 -8.42
C THR A 42 -0.72 2.11 -7.34
N LEU A 43 -1.35 1.17 -6.63
CA LEU A 43 -2.28 1.46 -5.53
C LEU A 43 -1.64 2.40 -4.51
N THR A 44 -0.41 2.07 -4.09
CA THR A 44 0.30 2.87 -3.10
C THR A 44 0.67 4.25 -3.65
N SER A 45 1.08 4.34 -4.91
CA SER A 45 1.38 5.63 -5.55
C SER A 45 0.15 6.54 -5.60
N PHE A 46 -1.02 6.00 -5.92
CA PHE A 46 -2.27 6.76 -6.02
C PHE A 46 -2.73 7.29 -4.67
N PHE A 47 -2.62 6.47 -3.61
CA PHE A 47 -2.96 6.92 -2.26
C PHE A 47 -1.92 7.89 -1.66
N THR A 48 -0.69 7.88 -2.18
CA THR A 48 0.39 8.79 -1.76
C THR A 48 0.23 10.18 -2.38
N LEU A 49 -0.18 10.24 -3.65
CA LEU A 49 -0.43 11.49 -4.35
C LEU A 49 -1.64 12.22 -3.74
N GLN A 50 -1.52 13.54 -3.59
CA GLN A 50 -2.59 14.40 -3.08
C GLN A 50 -3.02 15.38 -4.17
N ALA A 51 -4.32 15.63 -4.28
CA ALA A 51 -4.87 16.63 -5.19
C ALA A 51 -4.61 18.06 -4.69
N ASP A 52 -4.48 18.25 -3.38
CA ASP A 52 -4.12 19.54 -2.78
C ASP A 52 -2.66 19.88 -3.11
N GLN A 53 -2.47 21.05 -3.72
CA GLN A 53 -1.15 21.57 -4.08
C GLN A 53 -0.33 22.03 -2.87
N ASN A 54 -0.90 22.21 -1.68
CA ASN A 54 -0.13 22.61 -0.50
C ASN A 54 0.49 21.42 0.23
N ILE A 55 -0.07 20.22 0.03
CA ILE A 55 0.41 18.98 0.66
C ILE A 55 1.27 18.24 -0.35
N LYS A 56 2.56 18.01 -0.03
CA LYS A 56 3.52 17.41 -0.98
C LYS A 56 3.15 15.96 -1.33
N VAL A 57 3.16 15.08 -0.34
CA VAL A 57 2.77 13.66 -0.45
C VAL A 57 2.30 13.17 0.91
N ASN A 58 1.42 12.17 0.92
CA ASN A 58 0.92 11.57 2.15
C ASN A 58 1.88 10.48 2.66
N PHE A 59 2.91 10.87 3.42
CA PHE A 59 3.87 9.91 4.00
C PHE A 59 3.25 8.93 5.00
N ASN A 60 2.05 9.23 5.51
CA ASN A 60 1.27 8.30 6.32
C ASN A 60 0.98 6.99 5.57
N GLN A 61 1.02 7.01 4.23
CA GLN A 61 0.94 5.81 3.41
C GLN A 61 2.08 4.83 3.66
N ILE A 62 3.32 5.30 3.82
CA ILE A 62 4.46 4.43 4.10
C ILE A 62 4.27 3.77 5.46
N THR A 63 4.06 4.58 6.50
CA THR A 63 3.93 4.11 7.88
C THR A 63 2.75 3.16 8.04
N GLY A 64 1.57 3.53 7.51
CA GLY A 64 0.39 2.70 7.55
C GLY A 64 0.60 1.37 6.82
N ASN A 65 1.17 1.40 5.61
CA ASN A 65 1.45 0.16 4.87
C ASN A 65 2.41 -0.75 5.65
N ILE A 66 3.49 -0.22 6.21
CA ILE A 66 4.45 -1.00 7.01
C ILE A 66 3.78 -1.65 8.22
N ILE A 67 3.05 -0.88 9.04
CA ILE A 67 2.39 -1.40 10.24
C ILE A 67 1.39 -2.50 9.87
N GLY A 68 0.51 -2.21 8.91
CA GLY A 68 -0.50 -3.16 8.47
C GLY A 68 0.11 -4.44 7.89
N SER A 69 1.18 -4.32 7.11
CA SER A 69 1.86 -5.48 6.53
C SER A 69 2.56 -6.34 7.58
N ILE A 70 3.22 -5.73 8.57
CA ILE A 70 3.85 -6.48 9.67
C ILE A 70 2.80 -7.28 10.44
N VAL A 71 1.71 -6.65 10.87
CA VAL A 71 0.63 -7.34 11.57
C VAL A 71 -0.01 -8.40 10.68
N GLY A 72 -0.20 -8.09 9.40
CA GLY A 72 -0.75 -9.01 8.40
C GLY A 72 0.07 -10.28 8.25
N ILE A 73 1.40 -10.17 8.16
CA ILE A 73 2.31 -11.33 8.07
C ILE A 73 2.21 -12.19 9.33
N LEU A 74 2.18 -11.58 10.51
CA LEU A 74 2.04 -12.31 11.78
C LEU A 74 0.73 -13.10 11.84
N ILE A 75 -0.39 -12.47 11.46
CA ILE A 75 -1.70 -13.11 11.45
C ILE A 75 -1.79 -14.18 10.36
N TRP A 76 -1.23 -13.93 9.17
CA TRP A 76 -1.11 -14.93 8.11
C TRP A 76 -0.37 -16.17 8.60
N PHE A 77 0.73 -16.01 9.34
CA PHE A 77 1.49 -17.14 9.90
C PHE A 77 0.66 -17.95 10.91
N LEU A 78 -0.16 -17.29 11.74
CA LEU A 78 -1.09 -17.96 12.66
C LEU A 78 -2.16 -18.74 11.89
N ILE A 79 -2.74 -18.16 10.85
CA ILE A 79 -3.73 -18.82 9.97
C ILE A 79 -3.10 -20.04 9.29
N PHE A 80 -1.92 -19.88 8.68
CA PHE A 80 -1.19 -20.95 7.99
C PHE A 80 -0.81 -22.08 8.94
N SER A 81 -0.37 -21.74 10.16
CA SER A 81 -0.02 -22.75 11.16
C SER A 81 -1.25 -23.49 11.66
N ALA A 82 -2.38 -22.82 11.83
CA ALA A 82 -3.61 -23.42 12.34
C ALA A 82 -4.35 -24.29 11.31
N SER A 83 -4.25 -23.97 10.02
CA SER A 83 -4.90 -24.73 8.94
C SER A 83 -4.41 -26.18 8.84
N HIS A 84 -3.20 -26.47 9.33
CA HIS A 84 -2.64 -27.82 9.39
C HIS A 84 -3.28 -28.74 10.44
N TYR A 85 -3.93 -28.19 11.47
CA TYR A 85 -4.31 -28.96 12.65
C TYR A 85 -5.81 -29.26 12.80
N VAL A 86 -6.72 -28.64 12.03
CA VAL A 86 -8.16 -28.80 12.30
C VAL A 86 -9.05 -28.74 11.04
N ALA A 87 -9.93 -29.74 10.92
CA ALA A 87 -11.04 -29.75 9.98
C ALA A 87 -12.29 -29.02 10.52
N TYR A 88 -12.22 -27.78 11.03
CA TYR A 88 -13.43 -27.07 11.50
C TYR A 88 -13.35 -25.53 11.46
N ILE A 89 -14.38 -24.94 10.84
CA ILE A 89 -15.08 -23.65 11.07
C ILE A 89 -14.25 -22.42 11.45
N ASN A 90 -14.18 -21.46 10.51
CA ASN A 90 -14.04 -20.01 10.69
C ASN A 90 -12.92 -19.46 11.61
N LEU A 91 -11.92 -20.25 12.01
CA LEU A 91 -10.77 -19.78 12.81
C LEU A 91 -10.04 -18.59 12.15
N GLU A 92 -10.00 -18.58 10.83
CA GLU A 92 -9.47 -17.49 10.02
C GLU A 92 -10.12 -16.15 10.38
N TYR A 93 -11.44 -16.11 10.53
CA TYR A 93 -12.16 -14.88 10.89
C TYR A 93 -11.81 -14.41 12.31
N TRP A 94 -11.56 -15.31 13.26
CA TRP A 94 -11.11 -14.93 14.60
C TRP A 94 -9.69 -14.33 14.58
N PHE A 95 -8.78 -14.89 13.79
CA PHE A 95 -7.44 -14.31 13.61
C PHE A 95 -7.49 -12.96 12.87
N LEU A 96 -8.42 -12.80 11.92
CA LEU A 96 -8.65 -11.50 11.27
C LEU A 96 -9.14 -10.45 12.27
N ILE A 97 -10.10 -10.79 13.14
CA ILE A 97 -10.57 -9.90 14.22
C ILE A 97 -9.41 -9.52 15.15
N LEU A 98 -8.58 -10.48 15.55
CA LEU A 98 -7.38 -10.22 16.36
C LEU A 98 -6.42 -9.27 15.64
N GLY A 99 -6.17 -9.48 14.36
CA GLY A 99 -5.30 -8.62 13.55
C GLY A 99 -5.81 -7.19 13.42
N ILE A 100 -7.12 -7.00 13.21
CA ILE A 100 -7.77 -5.68 13.20
C ILE A 100 -7.58 -4.99 14.56
N PHE A 101 -7.81 -5.72 15.65
CA PHE A 101 -7.63 -5.19 17.01
C PHE A 101 -6.18 -4.76 17.24
N LEU A 102 -5.20 -5.63 16.95
CA LEU A 102 -3.77 -5.34 17.13
C LEU A 102 -3.31 -4.16 16.28
N THR A 103 -3.70 -4.12 15.00
CA THR A 103 -3.36 -3.02 14.09
C THR A 103 -3.90 -1.69 14.62
N THR A 104 -5.15 -1.67 15.06
CA THR A 104 -5.80 -0.48 15.64
C THR A 104 -5.08 -0.04 16.92
N LEU A 105 -4.80 -0.99 17.81
CA LEU A 105 -4.12 -0.72 19.08
C LEU A 105 -2.72 -0.14 18.86
N ILE A 106 -1.94 -0.69 17.93
CA ILE A 106 -0.62 -0.16 17.57
C ILE A 106 -0.74 1.28 17.06
N CYS A 107 -1.69 1.57 16.17
CA CYS A 107 -1.88 2.92 15.65
C CYS A 107 -2.22 3.94 16.76
N ILE A 108 -3.01 3.53 17.76
CA ILE A 108 -3.37 4.36 18.92
C ILE A 108 -2.16 4.57 19.84
N ILE A 109 -1.41 3.51 20.17
CA ILE A 109 -0.24 3.59 21.07
C ILE A 109 0.84 4.51 20.50
N VAL A 110 1.08 4.45 19.19
CA VAL A 110 2.06 5.30 18.51
C VAL A 110 1.49 6.72 18.27
N ARG A 111 0.27 7.04 18.75
CA ARG A 111 -0.38 8.36 18.68
C ARG A 111 -0.58 8.91 17.28
N HIS A 112 -0.79 8.03 16.31
CA HIS A 112 -0.96 8.42 14.91
C HIS A 112 -2.20 7.73 14.31
N THR A 113 -3.36 8.16 14.76
CA THR A 113 -4.65 7.64 14.31
C THR A 113 -4.92 7.92 12.83
N GLU A 114 -4.26 8.92 12.25
CA GLU A 114 -4.39 9.36 10.86
C GLU A 114 -3.98 8.31 9.82
N TYR A 115 -3.19 7.30 10.20
CA TYR A 115 -2.86 6.16 9.33
C TYR A 115 -3.60 4.87 9.69
N CYS A 116 -4.49 4.86 10.68
CA CYS A 116 -5.14 3.63 11.12
C CYS A 116 -5.93 2.96 9.99
N GLY A 117 -6.65 3.74 9.17
CA GLY A 117 -7.37 3.21 8.01
C GLY A 117 -6.43 2.62 6.95
N ILE A 118 -5.27 3.25 6.72
CA ILE A 118 -4.24 2.76 5.79
C ILE A 118 -3.65 1.45 6.31
N ALA A 119 -3.34 1.39 7.61
CA ALA A 119 -2.80 0.20 8.25
C ALA A 119 -3.79 -0.95 8.23
N LEU A 120 -5.08 -0.71 8.48
CA LEU A 120 -6.13 -1.73 8.41
C LEU A 120 -6.34 -2.24 6.97
N ALA A 121 -6.37 -1.35 5.99
CA ALA A 121 -6.43 -1.75 4.58
C ALA A 121 -5.20 -2.59 4.20
N SER A 122 -4.01 -2.16 4.64
CA SER A 122 -2.78 -2.90 4.39
C SER A 122 -2.79 -4.28 5.07
N PHE A 123 -3.23 -4.37 6.31
CA PHE A 123 -3.41 -5.62 7.02
C PHE A 123 -4.30 -6.59 6.23
N LEU A 124 -5.51 -6.16 5.86
CA LEU A 124 -6.48 -6.99 5.15
C LEU A 124 -5.93 -7.50 3.82
N ILE A 125 -5.21 -6.63 3.10
CA ILE A 125 -4.58 -7.01 1.84
C ILE A 125 -3.58 -8.15 2.05
N VAL A 126 -2.67 -8.08 3.03
CA VAL A 126 -1.74 -9.20 3.27
C VAL A 126 -2.53 -10.47 3.60
N THR A 127 -3.47 -10.37 4.53
CA THR A 127 -4.15 -11.56 5.07
C THR A 127 -5.17 -12.18 4.11
N ILE A 128 -5.74 -11.45 3.17
CA ILE A 128 -6.73 -11.99 2.22
C ILE A 128 -6.05 -12.37 0.91
N TYR A 129 -5.14 -11.53 0.41
CA TYR A 129 -4.50 -11.74 -0.88
C TYR A 129 -3.42 -12.82 -0.82
N ASP A 130 -2.57 -12.83 0.21
CA ASP A 130 -1.46 -13.78 0.31
C ASP A 130 -1.88 -15.12 0.95
N VAL A 131 -3.05 -15.20 1.59
CA VAL A 131 -3.70 -16.51 1.88
C VAL A 131 -4.09 -17.21 0.58
N ALA A 132 -4.58 -16.48 -0.42
CA ALA A 132 -4.94 -17.06 -1.71
C ALA A 132 -3.72 -17.51 -2.54
N HIS A 133 -2.54 -16.94 -2.31
CA HIS A 133 -1.30 -17.24 -3.05
C HIS A 133 -0.27 -18.06 -2.25
N GLN A 134 -0.55 -18.36 -0.96
CA GLN A 134 0.22 -19.21 -0.04
C GLN A 134 1.75 -18.99 0.01
N THR A 135 2.26 -17.80 -0.32
CA THR A 135 3.70 -17.54 -0.32
C THR A 135 4.06 -16.35 0.56
N ILE A 136 4.94 -16.59 1.54
CA ILE A 136 5.48 -15.53 2.42
C ILE A 136 6.30 -14.50 1.63
N GLU A 137 6.88 -14.93 0.51
CA GLU A 137 7.62 -14.07 -0.40
C GLU A 137 6.72 -12.96 -0.98
N GLY A 138 5.48 -13.27 -1.37
CA GLY A 138 4.51 -12.29 -1.85
C GLY A 138 4.21 -11.20 -0.82
N ALA A 139 3.98 -11.61 0.45
CA ALA A 139 3.71 -10.69 1.54
C ALA A 139 4.90 -9.77 1.87
N LEU A 140 6.14 -10.29 1.79
CA LEU A 140 7.35 -9.50 2.01
C LEU A 140 7.64 -8.55 0.83
N PHE A 141 7.49 -9.04 -0.40
CA PHE A 141 7.68 -8.23 -1.60
C PHE A 141 6.68 -7.08 -1.66
N ARG A 142 5.46 -7.28 -1.17
CA ARG A 142 4.47 -6.21 -1.08
C ARG A 142 4.98 -5.00 -0.29
N ILE A 143 5.65 -5.19 0.86
CA ILE A 143 6.20 -4.06 1.64
C ILE A 143 7.17 -3.25 0.79
N VAL A 144 8.05 -3.96 0.07
CA VAL A 144 9.04 -3.35 -0.84
C VAL A 144 8.34 -2.60 -1.98
N PHE A 145 7.28 -3.16 -2.55
CA PHE A 145 6.56 -2.57 -3.67
C PHE A 145 5.71 -1.37 -3.27
N CYS A 146 5.11 -1.40 -2.08
CA CYS A 146 4.47 -0.24 -1.48
C CYS A 146 5.48 0.89 -1.27
N ALA A 147 6.66 0.58 -0.73
CA ALA A 147 7.73 1.57 -0.56
C ALA A 147 8.20 2.15 -1.91
N ALA A 148 8.37 1.30 -2.93
CA ALA A 148 8.70 1.73 -4.28
C ALA A 148 7.62 2.64 -4.90
N GLY A 149 6.33 2.29 -4.74
CA GLY A 149 5.21 3.10 -5.19
C GLY A 149 5.18 4.49 -4.53
N CYS A 150 5.39 4.56 -3.21
CA CYS A 150 5.53 5.84 -2.49
C CYS A 150 6.71 6.66 -3.01
N PHE A 151 7.86 6.02 -3.24
CA PHE A 151 9.06 6.68 -3.73
C PHE A 151 8.87 7.26 -5.14
N ILE A 152 8.26 6.49 -6.05
CA ILE A 152 7.92 6.95 -7.41
C ILE A 152 6.95 8.13 -7.33
N ALA A 153 5.89 8.04 -6.52
CA ALA A 153 4.93 9.13 -6.34
C ALA A 153 5.59 10.41 -5.83
N TYR A 154 6.52 10.29 -4.88
CA TYR A 154 7.30 11.41 -4.36
C TYR A 154 8.17 12.08 -5.43
N LEU A 155 8.90 11.30 -6.23
CA LEU A 155 9.72 11.83 -7.32
C LEU A 155 8.87 12.54 -8.37
N VAL A 156 7.75 11.93 -8.77
CA VAL A 156 6.82 12.51 -9.75
C VAL A 156 6.21 13.81 -9.22
N ASP A 157 5.80 13.86 -7.96
CA ASP A 157 5.26 15.08 -7.34
C ASP A 157 6.27 16.24 -7.41
N ILE A 158 7.55 15.98 -7.07
CA ILE A 158 8.62 16.96 -7.15
C ILE A 158 8.81 17.46 -8.58
N VAL A 159 8.91 16.54 -9.55
CA VAL A 159 9.19 16.88 -10.95
C VAL A 159 8.05 17.71 -11.54
N VAL A 160 6.80 17.27 -11.38
CA VAL A 160 5.63 17.96 -11.94
C VAL A 160 5.45 19.35 -11.33
N ARG A 161 5.62 19.48 -10.00
CA ARG A 161 5.57 20.80 -9.35
C ARG A 161 6.67 21.71 -9.89
N ARG A 162 7.91 21.23 -9.98
CA ARG A 162 9.02 22.05 -10.49
C ARG A 162 8.81 22.52 -11.93
N TRP A 163 8.14 21.72 -12.74
CA TRP A 163 7.87 22.02 -14.14
C TRP A 163 6.73 23.03 -14.33
N MET A 164 5.66 22.93 -13.54
CA MET A 164 4.45 23.75 -13.69
C MET A 164 4.40 25.01 -12.81
N TYR A 165 5.33 25.17 -11.86
CA TYR A 165 5.50 26.40 -11.06
C TYR A 165 6.64 27.30 -11.57
N LYS A 166 7.26 26.96 -12.71
CA LYS A 166 8.02 27.92 -13.52
C LYS A 166 7.06 28.71 -14.40
#